data_AF-A0A7Y2H904-F1
#
_entry.id   AF-A0A7Y2H904-F1
#
_cell.length_a   1.000
_cell.length_b   1.000
_cell.length_c   1.000
_cell.angle_alpha   90.00
_cell.angle_beta   90.00
_cell.angle_gamma   90.00
#
_symmetry.space_group_name_H-M   'P 1'
#
loop_
_entity.id
_entity.type
_entity.pdbx_description
1 polymer ?
#
loop_
_entity_poly.entity_id
_entity_poly.type
_entity_poly.pdbx_seq_one_letter_code
_entity_poly.pdbx_strand_id
1 'polypeptide(L)'
;MTIVIGLGSLDHIKAQRNCGTVEYQELLKQRNPAGENIPQFEEWLKNQIDNKSKTDPFQILLVKEPIIQIPVVVHVVHNGEPYGIGSNITDEQILSQIQVLNEDFRRLNADADETFPIFESVAADTEIEFVMAKQDPEGLPTDGILRVQGTQTSWGFSTDTELKSLSYWPAEDYLNMWVTTLGGGLLG
;
A
#
# COMPACT_ATOMS: atom_id res chain seq x y z
N MET A 1 -3.79 5.13 -3.44
CA MET A 1 -4.26 5.36 -4.82
C MET A 1 -3.17 4.79 -5.70
N THR A 2 -3.43 3.75 -6.51
CA THR A 2 -2.44 3.17 -7.44
C THR A 2 -3.14 2.38 -8.54
N ILE A 3 -2.64 2.53 -9.77
CA ILE A 3 -3.15 2.02 -11.06
C ILE A 3 -2.01 1.25 -11.76
N VAL A 4 -2.29 0.09 -12.36
CA VAL A 4 -1.46 -0.51 -13.44
C VAL A 4 -2.35 -1.28 -14.45
N ILE A 5 -2.05 -1.15 -15.76
CA ILE A 5 -2.90 -1.53 -16.93
C ILE A 5 -2.24 -2.62 -17.79
N GLY A 6 -3.02 -3.58 -18.31
CA GLY A 6 -2.61 -4.62 -19.27
C GLY A 6 -3.32 -4.53 -20.63
N LEU A 7 -2.65 -4.96 -21.71
CA LEU A 7 -3.13 -4.95 -23.10
C LEU A 7 -3.99 -6.18 -23.42
N GLY A 8 -5.22 -5.96 -23.89
CA GLY A 8 -6.11 -7.00 -24.39
C GLY A 8 -7.26 -6.43 -25.24
N SER A 9 -7.53 -7.09 -26.37
CA SER A 9 -8.49 -6.72 -27.41
C SER A 9 -9.93 -6.55 -26.92
N LEU A 10 -10.64 -5.68 -27.65
CA LEU A 10 -12.03 -5.25 -27.48
C LEU A 10 -13.03 -6.40 -27.30
N ASP A 11 -13.40 -6.70 -26.05
CA ASP A 11 -14.71 -7.25 -25.70
C ASP A 11 -15.04 -6.85 -24.26
N HIS A 12 -16.20 -6.19 -24.09
CA HIS A 12 -16.82 -5.69 -22.86
C HIS A 12 -15.91 -5.56 -21.62
N ILE A 13 -15.28 -4.38 -21.49
CA ILE A 13 -14.54 -3.98 -20.30
C ILE A 13 -15.49 -3.92 -19.10
N LYS A 14 -15.54 -4.99 -18.29
CA LYS A 14 -15.88 -4.86 -16.88
C LYS A 14 -14.71 -4.17 -16.19
N ALA A 15 -14.72 -2.83 -16.20
CA ALA A 15 -13.68 -2.00 -15.57
C ALA A 15 -13.82 -1.95 -14.03
N GLN A 16 -14.37 -3.00 -13.41
CA GLN A 16 -14.47 -3.04 -11.96
C GLN A 16 -13.16 -3.57 -11.41
N ARG A 17 -12.32 -2.65 -10.92
CA ARG A 17 -11.18 -3.01 -10.08
C ARG A 17 -11.75 -3.68 -8.84
N ASN A 18 -11.41 -4.96 -8.65
CA ASN A 18 -11.87 -5.74 -7.51
C ASN A 18 -10.88 -5.56 -6.35
N CYS A 19 -11.13 -4.53 -5.56
CA CYS A 19 -10.46 -4.30 -4.28
C CYS A 19 -11.22 -5.04 -3.18
N GLY A 20 -10.53 -5.83 -2.38
CA GLY A 20 -11.11 -6.67 -1.34
C GLY A 20 -11.28 -6.03 0.03
N THR A 21 -10.90 -4.76 0.21
CA THR A 21 -10.79 -4.14 1.53
C THR A 21 -12.12 -4.13 2.30
N VAL A 22 -13.25 -3.82 1.64
CA VAL A 22 -14.55 -3.70 2.33
C VAL A 22 -15.02 -5.06 2.83
N GLU A 23 -14.99 -6.07 1.97
CA GLU A 23 -15.36 -7.45 2.30
C GLU A 23 -14.43 -8.02 3.38
N TYR A 24 -13.13 -7.75 3.28
CA TYR A 24 -12.15 -8.20 4.27
C TYR A 24 -12.36 -7.53 5.64
N GLN A 25 -12.61 -6.21 5.68
CA GLN A 25 -12.93 -5.52 6.92
C GLN A 25 -14.19 -6.07 7.59
N GLU A 26 -15.23 -6.40 6.82
CA GLU A 26 -16.44 -7.00 7.36
C GLU A 26 -16.18 -8.39 7.94
N LEU A 27 -15.34 -9.19 7.28
CA LEU A 27 -14.89 -10.48 7.82
C LEU A 27 -14.11 -10.31 9.13
N LEU A 28 -13.27 -9.29 9.27
CA LEU A 28 -12.53 -9.00 10.50
C LEU A 28 -13.48 -8.63 11.65
N LYS A 29 -14.49 -7.79 11.40
CA LYS A 29 -15.51 -7.44 12.40
C LYS A 29 -16.29 -8.65 12.88
N GLN A 30 -16.64 -9.56 11.99
CA GLN A 30 -17.33 -10.80 12.35
C GLN A 30 -16.45 -11.73 13.19
N ARG A 31 -15.15 -11.82 12.88
CA ARG A 31 -14.19 -12.66 13.61
C ARG A 31 -13.83 -12.07 14.98
N ASN A 32 -13.78 -10.75 15.09
CA ASN A 32 -13.49 -10.06 16.35
C ASN A 32 -14.45 -8.86 16.55
N PRO A 33 -15.67 -9.11 17.07
CA PRO A 33 -16.65 -8.04 17.29
C PRO A 33 -16.24 -7.00 18.34
N ALA A 34 -15.27 -7.33 19.21
CA ALA A 34 -14.68 -6.41 20.17
C ALA A 34 -13.48 -5.61 19.58
N GLY A 35 -13.20 -5.78 18.29
CA GLY A 35 -12.14 -5.10 17.57
C GLY A 35 -12.49 -3.66 17.20
N GLU A 36 -12.08 -3.24 16.01
CA GLU A 36 -12.16 -1.85 15.55
C GLU A 36 -13.58 -1.26 15.62
N ASN A 37 -13.71 -0.14 16.33
CA ASN A 37 -14.94 0.65 16.39
C ASN A 37 -14.73 1.94 15.59
N ILE A 38 -15.22 1.95 14.33
CA ILE A 38 -15.03 3.07 13.40
C ILE A 38 -15.50 4.41 13.99
N PRO A 39 -16.71 4.53 14.58
CA PRO A 39 -17.13 5.78 15.21
C PRO A 39 -16.17 6.29 16.29
N GLN A 40 -15.69 5.39 17.18
CA GLN A 40 -14.73 5.77 18.21
C GLN A 40 -13.39 6.20 17.62
N PHE A 41 -12.93 5.53 16.55
CA PHE A 41 -11.71 5.90 15.83
C PHE A 41 -11.84 7.26 15.14
N GLU A 42 -12.95 7.54 14.48
CA GLU A 42 -13.22 8.84 13.85
C GLU A 42 -13.27 9.98 14.86
N GLU A 43 -13.90 9.75 16.02
CA GLU A 43 -13.92 10.72 17.11
C GLU A 43 -12.51 10.97 17.67
N TRP A 44 -11.73 9.90 17.87
CA TRP A 44 -10.33 10.01 18.28
C TRP A 44 -9.51 10.81 17.26
N LEU A 45 -9.65 10.50 15.96
CA LEU A 45 -8.91 11.16 14.87
C LEU A 45 -9.25 12.66 14.80
N LYS A 46 -10.53 13.01 14.90
CA LYS A 46 -10.98 14.40 14.95
C LYS A 46 -10.32 15.17 16.09
N ASN A 47 -10.26 14.58 17.29
CA ASN A 47 -9.61 15.19 18.44
C ASN A 47 -8.11 15.41 18.21
N GLN A 48 -7.41 14.52 17.50
CA GLN A 48 -5.99 14.72 17.14
C GLN A 48 -5.80 15.90 16.19
N ILE A 49 -6.65 16.01 15.17
CA ILE A 49 -6.62 17.11 14.20
C ILE A 49 -6.88 18.46 14.89
N ASP A 50 -7.90 18.51 15.75
CA ASP A 50 -8.26 19.72 16.50
C ASP A 50 -7.14 20.15 17.46
N ASN A 51 -6.41 19.20 18.04
CA ASN A 51 -5.28 19.49 18.92
C ASN A 51 -4.05 20.00 18.14
N LYS A 52 -3.74 19.42 16.97
CA LYS A 52 -2.68 19.93 16.09
C LYS A 52 -2.96 21.35 15.60
N SER A 53 -4.22 21.65 15.25
CA SER A 53 -4.65 22.96 14.74
C SER A 53 -4.58 24.10 15.77
N LYS A 54 -4.45 23.78 17.07
CA LYS A 54 -4.28 24.78 18.16
C LYS A 54 -2.82 25.18 18.40
N THR A 55 -1.88 24.60 17.66
CA THR A 55 -0.45 24.95 17.73
C THR A 55 -0.23 26.34 17.12
N ASP A 56 0.67 27.15 17.70
CA ASP A 56 0.91 28.53 17.31
C ASP A 56 1.19 28.67 15.79
N PRO A 57 0.41 29.46 15.03
CA PRO A 57 0.60 29.68 13.59
C PRO A 57 2.02 30.15 13.23
N PHE A 58 2.70 30.85 14.14
CA PHE A 58 4.06 31.34 13.94
C PHE A 58 5.11 30.22 14.01
N GLN A 59 4.85 29.14 14.76
CA GLN A 59 5.71 27.95 14.80
C GLN A 59 5.51 27.07 13.55
N ILE A 60 4.28 27.01 13.02
CA ILE A 60 3.95 26.25 11.79
C ILE A 60 4.62 26.88 10.55
N LEU A 61 4.73 28.22 10.48
CA LEU A 61 5.40 28.92 9.38
C LEU A 61 6.93 28.74 9.34
N LEU A 62 7.55 28.38 10.48
CA LEU A 62 9.00 28.21 10.60
C LEU A 62 9.44 26.75 10.44
N VAL A 63 8.51 25.81 10.57
CA VAL A 63 8.75 24.37 10.42
C VAL A 63 8.09 23.93 9.12
N LYS A 64 8.86 23.88 8.02
CA LYS A 64 8.44 23.06 6.88
C LYS A 64 8.37 21.62 7.40
N GLU A 65 7.15 21.06 7.49
CA GLU A 65 7.00 19.66 7.87
C GLU A 65 7.86 18.84 6.89
N PRO A 66 8.75 17.97 7.39
CA PRO A 66 9.61 17.18 6.53
C PRO A 66 8.75 16.20 5.73
N ILE A 67 9.18 15.92 4.50
CA ILE A 67 8.60 14.84 3.69
C ILE A 67 8.63 13.55 4.52
N ILE A 68 7.47 12.92 4.65
CA ILE A 68 7.28 11.70 5.42
C ILE A 68 7.80 10.54 4.56
N GLN A 69 8.92 9.94 4.97
CA GLN A 69 9.44 8.75 4.33
C GLN A 69 8.93 7.49 5.03
N ILE A 70 8.26 6.63 4.27
CA ILE A 70 7.72 5.35 4.72
C ILE A 70 8.64 4.24 4.19
N PRO A 71 9.37 3.52 5.06
CA PRO A 71 10.14 2.35 4.66
C PRO A 71 9.22 1.23 4.16
N VAL A 72 9.48 0.73 2.96
CA VAL A 72 8.71 -0.34 2.33
C VAL A 72 9.52 -1.62 2.28
N VAL A 73 8.88 -2.71 2.66
CA VAL A 73 9.36 -4.08 2.46
C VAL A 73 8.38 -4.84 1.58
N VAL A 74 8.89 -5.49 0.54
CA VAL A 74 8.10 -6.23 -0.44
C VAL A 74 8.34 -7.73 -0.27
N HIS A 75 7.29 -8.45 0.08
CA HIS A 75 7.26 -9.89 0.28
C HIS A 75 6.68 -10.58 -0.97
N VAL A 76 7.55 -11.05 -1.85
CA VAL A 76 7.17 -11.81 -3.04
C VAL A 76 6.94 -13.27 -2.65
N VAL A 77 5.69 -13.71 -2.69
CA VAL A 77 5.30 -15.09 -2.39
C VAL A 77 5.05 -15.83 -3.70
N HIS A 78 5.90 -16.81 -3.99
CA HIS A 78 5.91 -17.56 -5.25
C HIS A 78 5.79 -19.07 -5.04
N ASN A 79 5.49 -19.86 -6.07
CA ASN A 79 5.32 -21.32 -6.01
C ASN A 79 6.55 -22.09 -6.50
N GLY A 80 7.73 -21.48 -6.41
CA GLY A 80 8.98 -22.06 -6.93
C GLY A 80 9.26 -21.72 -8.40
N GLU A 81 8.51 -20.80 -9.02
CA GLU A 81 8.83 -20.30 -10.35
C GLU A 81 10.21 -19.61 -10.35
N PRO A 82 10.97 -19.69 -11.46
CA PRO A 82 12.21 -18.93 -11.62
C PRO A 82 11.99 -17.42 -11.49
N TYR A 83 13.04 -16.69 -11.14
CA TYR A 83 13.03 -15.23 -11.10
C TYR A 83 12.55 -14.63 -12.43
N GLY A 84 11.68 -13.64 -12.35
CA GLY A 84 11.03 -12.97 -13.48
C GLY A 84 9.87 -13.74 -14.11
N ILE A 85 9.47 -14.89 -13.55
CA ILE A 85 8.41 -15.74 -14.09
C ILE A 85 7.26 -15.86 -13.09
N GLY A 86 6.02 -15.74 -13.60
CA GLY A 86 4.82 -15.90 -12.79
C GLY A 86 4.75 -14.84 -11.68
N SER A 87 4.50 -15.27 -10.44
CA SER A 87 4.47 -14.38 -9.27
C SER A 87 5.85 -14.02 -8.75
N ASN A 88 6.93 -14.70 -9.18
CA ASN A 88 8.30 -14.37 -8.81
C ASN A 88 8.83 -13.18 -9.65
N ILE A 89 8.17 -12.02 -9.55
CA ILE A 89 8.40 -10.84 -10.39
C ILE A 89 9.80 -10.25 -10.25
N THR A 90 10.26 -9.51 -11.26
CA THR A 90 11.58 -8.87 -11.24
C THR A 90 11.67 -7.70 -10.24
N ASP A 91 12.88 -7.33 -9.85
CA ASP A 91 13.10 -6.19 -8.96
C ASP A 91 12.73 -4.87 -9.66
N GLU A 92 12.95 -4.78 -10.98
CA GLU A 92 12.55 -3.62 -11.78
C GLU A 92 11.04 -3.41 -11.75
N GLN A 93 10.24 -4.48 -11.78
CA GLN A 93 8.79 -4.40 -11.64
C GLN A 93 8.39 -3.88 -10.26
N ILE A 94 9.04 -4.35 -9.20
CA ILE A 94 8.79 -3.87 -7.84
C ILE A 94 9.14 -2.38 -7.73
N LEU A 95 10.32 -1.99 -8.18
CA LEU A 95 10.78 -0.60 -8.13
C LEU A 95 9.90 0.32 -8.97
N SER A 96 9.38 -0.15 -10.12
CA SER A 96 8.42 0.63 -10.92
C SER A 96 7.14 0.92 -10.14
N GLN A 97 6.70 0.01 -9.27
CA GLN A 97 5.54 0.25 -8.43
C GLN A 97 5.83 1.29 -7.34
N ILE A 98 7.01 1.25 -6.74
CA ILE A 98 7.43 2.26 -5.75
C ILE A 98 7.54 3.64 -6.41
N GLN A 99 8.03 3.70 -7.65
CA GLN A 99 8.05 4.94 -8.43
C GLN A 99 6.64 5.50 -8.64
N VAL A 100 5.69 4.69 -9.10
CA VAL A 100 4.29 5.13 -9.29
C VAL A 100 3.67 5.60 -7.97
N LEU A 101 3.95 4.93 -6.84
CA LEU A 101 3.49 5.39 -5.53
C LEU A 101 4.04 6.78 -5.19
N ASN A 102 5.32 7.02 -5.42
CA ASN A 102 5.92 8.33 -5.21
C ASN A 102 5.36 9.39 -6.17
N GLU A 103 5.14 9.05 -7.43
CA GLU A 103 4.51 9.95 -8.41
C GLU A 103 3.10 10.35 -7.97
N ASP A 104 2.26 9.40 -7.58
CA ASP A 104 0.88 9.64 -7.17
C ASP A 104 0.81 10.42 -5.84
N PHE A 105 1.57 10.02 -4.82
CA PHE A 105 1.49 10.64 -3.49
C PHE A 105 2.19 11.99 -3.42
N ARG A 106 3.16 12.25 -4.30
CA ARG A 106 3.82 13.55 -4.43
C ARG A 106 3.19 14.44 -5.49
N ARG A 107 2.16 13.96 -6.19
CA ARG A 107 1.53 14.63 -7.35
C ARG A 107 2.57 15.02 -8.42
N LEU A 108 3.54 14.13 -8.63
CA LEU A 108 4.55 14.23 -9.69
C LEU A 108 4.18 13.37 -10.91
N ASN A 109 3.02 12.71 -10.87
CA ASN A 109 2.47 11.91 -11.96
C ASN A 109 2.21 12.76 -13.21
N ALA A 110 2.56 12.24 -14.39
CA ALA A 110 2.50 12.98 -15.65
C ALA A 110 1.08 13.39 -16.06
N ASP A 111 0.07 12.66 -15.61
CA ASP A 111 -1.36 12.94 -15.81
C ASP A 111 -1.97 13.86 -14.74
N ALA A 112 -1.15 14.45 -13.85
CA ALA A 112 -1.64 15.40 -12.84
C ALA A 112 -2.40 16.58 -13.46
N ASP A 113 -1.96 17.05 -14.64
CA ASP A 113 -2.58 18.14 -15.40
C ASP A 113 -3.90 17.73 -16.08
N GLU A 114 -4.24 16.43 -16.09
CA GLU A 114 -5.54 15.92 -16.57
C GLU A 114 -6.63 16.01 -15.49
N THR A 115 -6.30 16.49 -14.29
CA THR A 115 -7.28 16.75 -13.22
C THR A 115 -8.33 17.75 -13.73
N PHE A 116 -9.62 17.40 -13.67
CA PHE A 116 -10.67 18.32 -14.09
C PHE A 116 -10.60 19.66 -13.33
N PRO A 117 -10.82 20.81 -13.99
CA PRO A 117 -10.65 22.14 -13.37
C PRO A 117 -11.46 22.36 -12.09
N ILE A 118 -12.62 21.71 -11.95
CA ILE A 118 -13.45 21.80 -10.74
C ILE A 118 -12.81 21.13 -9.51
N PHE A 119 -11.84 20.23 -9.71
CA PHE A 119 -11.15 19.49 -8.66
C PHE A 119 -9.70 19.95 -8.46
N GLU A 120 -9.17 20.84 -9.29
CA GLU A 120 -7.80 21.35 -9.16
C GLU A 120 -7.54 21.95 -7.77
N SER A 121 -8.53 22.65 -7.19
CA SER A 121 -8.39 23.29 -5.87
C SER A 121 -8.28 22.32 -4.70
N VAL A 122 -8.64 21.05 -4.89
CA VAL A 122 -8.57 20.01 -3.85
C VAL A 122 -7.53 18.93 -4.15
N ALA A 123 -6.83 19.04 -5.28
CA ALA A 123 -5.70 18.20 -5.59
C ALA A 123 -4.47 18.63 -4.78
N ALA A 124 -3.72 17.66 -4.24
CA ALA A 124 -2.64 17.95 -3.29
C ALA A 124 -1.43 17.03 -3.49
N ASP A 125 -0.23 17.58 -3.24
CA ASP A 125 0.95 16.82 -2.85
C ASP A 125 0.77 16.42 -1.37
N THR A 126 0.83 15.14 -1.06
CA THR A 126 0.66 14.64 0.32
C THR A 126 1.95 14.68 1.12
N GLU A 127 3.07 15.02 0.49
CA GLU A 127 4.42 15.04 1.07
C GLU A 127 4.84 13.70 1.69
N ILE A 128 4.35 12.59 1.12
CA ILE A 128 4.71 11.21 1.49
C ILE A 128 5.59 10.60 0.40
N GLU A 129 6.72 10.01 0.81
CA GLU A 129 7.62 9.22 -0.04
C GLU A 129 7.73 7.78 0.46
N PHE A 130 7.66 6.83 -0.46
CA PHE A 130 7.90 5.41 -0.23
C PHE A 130 9.33 5.09 -0.62
N VAL A 131 10.10 4.56 0.34
CA VAL A 131 11.51 4.23 0.14
C VAL A 131 11.73 2.76 0.45
N MET A 132 12.47 2.05 -0.39
CA MET A 132 12.84 0.66 -0.10
C MET A 132 13.65 0.61 1.20
N ALA A 133 13.25 -0.29 2.11
CA ALA A 133 13.97 -0.50 3.36
C ALA A 133 15.45 -0.80 3.10
N LYS A 134 16.33 -0.15 3.87
CA LYS A 134 17.78 -0.32 3.80
C LYS A 134 18.37 -1.08 4.97
N GLN A 135 17.56 -1.29 6.00
CA GLN A 135 17.87 -2.12 7.15
C GLN A 135 16.69 -3.07 7.38
N ASP A 136 17.01 -4.30 7.76
CA ASP A 136 16.02 -5.28 8.23
C ASP A 136 15.70 -5.03 9.73
N PRO A 137 14.75 -5.77 10.32
CA PRO A 137 14.38 -5.61 11.73
C PRO A 137 15.55 -5.84 12.71
N GLU A 138 16.56 -6.61 12.31
CA GLU A 138 17.79 -6.86 13.06
C GLU A 138 18.85 -5.77 12.86
N GLY A 139 18.60 -4.78 12.00
CA GLY A 139 19.48 -3.66 11.69
C GLY A 139 20.54 -3.96 10.63
N LEU A 140 20.47 -5.11 9.96
CA LEU A 140 21.41 -5.51 8.91
C LEU A 140 21.01 -4.90 7.55
N PRO A 141 21.99 -4.64 6.65
CA PRO A 141 21.70 -4.11 5.32
C PRO A 141 20.80 -5.03 4.49
N THR A 142 19.83 -4.44 3.80
CA THR A 142 18.87 -5.13 2.92
C THR A 142 18.51 -4.27 1.70
N ASP A 143 17.95 -4.88 0.67
CA ASP A 143 17.31 -4.19 -0.46
C ASP A 143 15.80 -3.97 -0.24
N GLY A 144 15.24 -4.56 0.82
CA GLY A 144 13.83 -4.48 1.18
C GLY A 144 12.94 -5.43 0.38
N ILE A 145 13.50 -6.44 -0.29
CA ILE A 145 12.75 -7.44 -1.07
C ILE A 145 13.00 -8.82 -0.49
N LEU A 146 11.94 -9.48 0.00
CA LEU A 146 11.98 -10.87 0.42
C LEU A 146 11.25 -11.73 -0.59
N ARG A 147 11.85 -12.86 -0.96
CA ARG A 147 11.25 -13.85 -1.85
C ARG A 147 11.07 -15.13 -1.06
N VAL A 148 9.81 -15.52 -0.87
CA VAL A 148 9.43 -16.69 -0.06
C VAL A 148 8.63 -17.64 -0.91
N GLN A 149 9.01 -18.92 -0.88
CA GLN A 149 8.21 -19.94 -1.52
C GLN A 149 6.97 -20.23 -0.66
N GLY A 150 5.79 -19.95 -1.22
CA GLY A 150 4.52 -20.24 -0.61
C GLY A 150 4.14 -21.73 -0.66
N THR A 151 3.09 -22.05 0.10
CA THR A 151 2.49 -23.39 0.21
C THR A 151 1.31 -23.61 -0.74
N GLN A 152 0.82 -22.53 -1.36
CA GLN A 152 -0.43 -22.50 -2.13
C GLN A 152 -0.26 -21.72 -3.42
N THR A 153 -0.89 -22.20 -4.48
CA THR A 153 -0.84 -21.60 -5.81
C THR A 153 -1.67 -20.31 -5.96
N SER A 154 -2.56 -20.04 -5.02
CA SER A 154 -3.43 -18.87 -5.00
C SER A 154 -3.80 -18.51 -3.56
N TRP A 155 -3.91 -17.22 -3.29
CA TRP A 155 -4.22 -16.67 -1.96
C TRP A 155 -5.50 -15.83 -1.99
N GLY A 156 -6.14 -15.67 -0.83
CA GLY A 156 -7.32 -14.83 -0.65
C GLY A 156 -7.65 -14.62 0.83
N PHE A 157 -8.84 -14.10 1.14
CA PHE A 157 -9.21 -13.72 2.51
C PHE A 157 -9.16 -14.87 3.53
N SER A 158 -9.42 -16.10 3.10
CA SER A 158 -9.37 -17.28 3.99
C SER A 158 -7.94 -17.72 4.33
N THR A 159 -6.97 -17.37 3.50
CA THR A 159 -5.56 -17.77 3.64
C THR A 159 -4.64 -16.60 4.03
N ASP A 160 -5.20 -15.43 4.30
CA ASP A 160 -4.45 -14.19 4.58
C ASP A 160 -3.52 -14.32 5.80
N THR A 161 -3.99 -14.95 6.88
CA THR A 161 -3.15 -15.19 8.06
C THR A 161 -1.96 -16.10 7.74
N GLU A 162 -2.18 -17.13 6.93
CA GLU A 162 -1.10 -18.02 6.48
C GLU A 162 -0.12 -17.27 5.58
N LEU A 163 -0.60 -16.48 4.62
CA LEU A 163 0.22 -15.66 3.72
C LEU A 163 1.15 -14.74 4.52
N LYS A 164 0.59 -13.98 5.46
CA LYS A 164 1.35 -13.04 6.30
C LYS A 164 2.31 -13.74 7.26
N SER A 165 2.01 -14.98 7.66
CA SER A 165 2.91 -15.75 8.53
C SER A 165 4.17 -16.26 7.82
N LEU A 166 4.17 -16.30 6.48
CA LEU A 166 5.34 -16.72 5.69
C LEU A 166 6.47 -15.68 5.73
N SER A 167 6.12 -14.39 5.80
CA SER A 167 7.08 -13.29 5.88
C SER A 167 6.38 -12.04 6.40
N TYR A 168 6.94 -11.44 7.45
CA TYR A 168 6.40 -10.27 8.12
C TYR A 168 7.51 -9.50 8.82
N TRP A 169 7.50 -8.18 8.67
CA TRP A 169 8.32 -7.25 9.44
C TRP A 169 7.44 -6.36 10.34
N PRO A 170 7.96 -5.84 11.46
CA PRO A 170 7.19 -5.00 12.40
C PRO A 170 6.47 -3.84 11.70
N ALA A 171 5.14 -3.79 11.81
CA ALA A 171 4.30 -2.82 11.08
C ALA A 171 4.36 -1.40 11.68
N GLU A 172 4.94 -1.26 12.86
CA GLU A 172 5.28 0.04 13.48
C GLU A 172 6.40 0.77 12.73
N ASP A 173 7.29 0.05 12.06
CA ASP A 173 8.49 0.59 11.43
C ASP A 173 8.46 0.48 9.90
N TYR A 174 7.71 -0.50 9.36
CA TYR A 174 7.70 -0.83 7.93
C TYR A 174 6.30 -0.97 7.35
N LEU A 175 6.11 -0.40 6.15
CA LEU A 175 5.00 -0.76 5.29
C LEU A 175 5.29 -2.11 4.63
N ASN A 176 4.54 -3.13 5.04
CA ASN A 176 4.63 -4.45 4.46
C ASN A 176 3.73 -4.56 3.22
N MET A 177 4.31 -4.95 2.08
CA MET A 177 3.60 -5.19 0.82
C MET A 177 3.80 -6.63 0.38
N TRP A 178 2.71 -7.41 0.30
CA TRP A 178 2.78 -8.78 -0.22
C TRP A 178 2.41 -8.80 -1.71
N VAL A 179 3.24 -9.49 -2.50
CA VAL A 179 3.00 -9.74 -3.92
C VAL A 179 2.82 -11.24 -4.11
N THR A 180 1.67 -11.65 -4.61
CA THR A 180 1.34 -13.05 -4.82
C THR A 180 0.20 -13.22 -5.84
N THR A 181 -0.07 -14.45 -6.23
CA THR A 181 -1.25 -14.78 -7.05
C THR A 181 -2.50 -14.74 -6.16
N LEU A 182 -3.38 -13.77 -6.42
CA LEU A 182 -4.68 -13.66 -5.75
C LEU A 182 -5.77 -14.41 -6.53
N GLY A 183 -6.62 -15.12 -5.79
CA GLY A 183 -7.78 -15.84 -6.32
C GLY A 183 -9.05 -14.98 -6.36
N GLY A 184 -10.11 -15.53 -6.95
CA GLY A 184 -11.44 -14.89 -6.89
C GLY A 184 -11.58 -13.60 -7.70
N GLY A 185 -10.63 -13.30 -8.58
CA GLY A 185 -10.62 -12.07 -9.38
C GLY A 185 -10.23 -10.82 -8.59
N LEU A 186 -9.65 -10.97 -7.40
CA LEU A 186 -9.13 -9.87 -6.59
C LEU A 186 -7.85 -9.30 -7.21
N LEU A 187 -7.70 -7.97 -7.14
CA LEU A 187 -6.47 -7.27 -7.50
C LEU A 187 -5.62 -6.92 -6.28
N GLY A 188 -6.25 -6.83 -5.10
CA GLY A 188 -5.63 -6.45 -3.82
C GLY A 188 -6.67 -6.10 -2.78
#